data_AF-A0A975HGZ1-F1
#
_entry.id   AF-A0A975HGZ1-F1
#
_cell.length_a   1.000
_cell.length_b   1.000
_cell.length_c   1.000
_cell.angle_alpha   90.00
_cell.angle_beta   90.00
_cell.angle_gamma   90.00
#
_symmetry.space_group_name_H-M   'P 1'
#
loop_
_entity.id
_entity.type
_entity.pdbx_description
1 polymer ?
#
loop_
_entity_poly.entity_id
_entity_poly.type
_entity_poly.pdbx_seq_one_letter_code
_entity_poly.pdbx_strand_id
1 'polypeptide(L)'
;MKLFCFLIIVSVGLLKFSPAHAVDSSLDPILNPNTKTVPIATYQWQPYISGSVRESGTAAELLGQIFSQEDINVEWRYQNYDLAFEMIASGKAQGGFPYFKTAERASRVLFSKPIFSVTNRIYYNRQHEKGLPLTDLAQLKQFKFGRVAGYSYGETIDSYLQSAQIFASEKFALEALLNHEIDFLPMTESVMNTMLNNQFKDQALLVRSVDSIVGHDTMHLIAPKTKQGELLRDRVNSLIEQVKNIKSLSLKVVERTRPKDIARLVTAEGYPAIVGQTSLDENSQYYTLPQGTRVLVLKWSNKIVSASQTDRIYKSMIDLSQVVVLNGPHVGKELFIKNMHLEIQ
;
A
#
# COMPACT_ATOMS: atom_id res chain seq x y z
N MET A 1 18.61 -9.16 78.91
CA MET A 1 17.20 -8.91 79.28
C MET A 1 16.36 -9.13 78.04
N LYS A 2 15.53 -10.18 78.05
CA LYS A 2 14.72 -10.67 76.91
C LYS A 2 13.60 -9.67 76.61
N LEU A 3 13.34 -9.39 75.34
CA LEU A 3 12.02 -8.91 74.92
C LEU A 3 11.56 -9.70 73.70
N PHE A 4 10.56 -10.54 73.95
CA PHE A 4 9.71 -11.21 72.98
C PHE A 4 8.83 -10.17 72.29
N CYS A 5 8.65 -10.24 70.97
CA CYS A 5 7.40 -9.75 70.38
C CYS A 5 7.05 -10.46 69.05
N PHE A 6 6.00 -11.27 69.18
CA PHE A 6 4.98 -11.72 68.25
C PHE A 6 5.24 -11.84 66.74
N LEU A 7 5.15 -13.11 66.32
CA LEU A 7 4.99 -13.64 64.98
C LEU A 7 3.59 -13.26 64.42
N ILE A 8 3.54 -12.55 63.30
CA ILE A 8 2.34 -12.45 62.45
C ILE A 8 2.60 -13.30 61.21
N ILE A 9 1.88 -14.42 61.10
CA ILE A 9 1.87 -15.28 59.92
C ILE A 9 0.94 -14.64 58.90
N VAL A 10 1.49 -13.99 57.88
CA VAL A 10 0.74 -13.68 56.65
C VAL A 10 1.00 -14.80 55.66
N SER A 11 -0.06 -15.53 55.32
CA SER A 11 -0.06 -16.57 54.30
C SER A 11 0.24 -15.95 52.92
N VAL A 12 1.48 -16.09 52.46
CA VAL A 12 1.85 -15.77 51.08
C VAL A 12 1.47 -16.98 50.22
N GLY A 13 0.36 -16.85 49.49
CA GLY A 13 -0.02 -17.81 48.46
C GLY A 13 1.10 -17.93 47.42
N LEU A 14 1.55 -19.17 47.20
CA LEU A 14 2.46 -19.54 46.11
C LEU A 14 1.78 -19.27 44.76
N LEU A 15 1.98 -18.07 44.21
CA LEU A 15 1.84 -17.83 42.78
C LEU A 15 3.01 -18.54 42.08
N LYS A 16 2.72 -19.69 41.49
CA LYS A 16 3.64 -20.36 40.57
C LYS A 16 3.89 -19.44 39.38
N PHE A 17 5.05 -18.78 39.38
CA PHE A 17 5.60 -18.16 38.17
C PHE A 17 5.99 -19.28 37.20
N SER A 18 5.28 -19.40 36.08
CA SER A 18 5.79 -20.11 34.91
C SER A 18 6.99 -19.33 34.37
N PRO A 19 8.13 -19.97 34.05
CA PRO A 19 9.24 -19.27 33.44
C PRO A 19 8.85 -18.84 32.03
N ALA A 20 9.28 -17.63 31.68
CA ALA A 20 9.22 -17.09 30.34
C ALA A 20 9.77 -18.09 29.32
N HIS A 21 9.08 -18.22 28.19
CA HIS A 21 9.53 -19.02 27.06
C HIS A 21 10.86 -18.45 26.56
N ALA A 22 11.95 -19.17 26.82
CA ALA A 22 13.21 -18.94 26.14
C ALA A 22 12.98 -19.19 24.64
N VAL A 23 13.40 -18.23 23.81
CA VAL A 23 13.46 -18.39 22.35
C VAL A 23 14.54 -19.44 22.08
N ASP A 24 14.09 -20.66 21.79
CA ASP A 24 14.97 -21.70 21.31
C ASP A 24 15.45 -21.31 19.89
N SER A 25 16.77 -21.36 19.70
CA SER A 25 17.46 -20.95 18.48
C SER A 25 18.12 -22.13 17.77
N SER A 26 17.75 -23.37 18.09
CA SER A 26 18.07 -24.53 17.26
C SER A 26 17.00 -24.78 16.21
N LEU A 27 17.42 -24.66 14.95
CA LEU A 27 16.68 -25.04 13.75
C LEU A 27 16.49 -26.56 13.72
N ASP A 28 15.25 -27.04 13.80
CA ASP A 28 14.91 -28.39 13.36
C ASP A 28 14.92 -28.44 11.82
N PRO A 29 15.80 -29.23 11.19
CA PRO A 29 15.62 -29.61 9.81
C PRO A 29 14.65 -30.78 9.74
N ILE A 30 14.13 -31.02 8.53
CA ILE A 30 13.28 -32.15 8.12
C ILE A 30 11.81 -31.77 8.06
N LEU A 31 11.34 -31.60 6.82
CA LEU A 31 9.95 -31.83 6.45
C LEU A 31 9.54 -33.19 7.02
N ASN A 32 8.78 -33.16 8.10
CA ASN A 32 7.97 -34.30 8.46
C ASN A 32 6.89 -34.38 7.35
N PRO A 33 6.69 -35.52 6.68
CA PRO A 33 5.57 -35.67 5.76
C PRO A 33 4.19 -35.41 6.41
N ASN A 34 4.12 -35.27 7.75
CA ASN A 34 2.96 -34.85 8.53
C ASN A 34 2.97 -33.38 9.01
N THR A 35 3.99 -32.56 8.72
CA THR A 35 3.98 -31.14 9.15
C THR A 35 3.09 -30.31 8.24
N LYS A 36 1.95 -29.88 8.78
CA LYS A 36 1.02 -28.89 8.21
C LYS A 36 1.61 -27.47 8.17
N THR A 37 2.92 -27.28 8.08
CA THR A 37 3.53 -25.95 8.20
C THR A 37 4.79 -25.81 7.36
N VAL A 38 4.89 -24.70 6.61
CA VAL A 38 6.04 -24.36 5.76
C VAL A 38 6.60 -22.99 6.18
N PRO A 39 7.87 -22.90 6.65
CA PRO A 39 8.51 -21.64 6.98
C PRO A 39 8.88 -20.85 5.72
N ILE A 40 8.34 -19.64 5.60
CA ILE A 40 8.60 -18.73 4.49
C ILE A 40 9.18 -17.42 5.02
N ALA A 41 10.39 -17.09 4.57
CA ALA A 41 11.04 -15.83 4.90
C ALA A 41 10.39 -14.66 4.14
N THR A 42 10.09 -13.57 4.84
CA THR A 42 9.45 -12.38 4.27
C THR A 42 9.87 -11.12 5.03
N TYR A 43 9.50 -9.93 4.54
CA TYR A 43 9.67 -8.68 5.27
C TYR A 43 8.51 -7.73 5.03
N GLN A 44 8.37 -6.72 5.89
CA GLN A 44 7.32 -5.71 5.69
C GLN A 44 7.43 -5.06 4.31
N TRP A 45 6.30 -5.01 3.61
CA TRP A 45 6.14 -4.42 2.28
C TRP A 45 4.68 -4.09 2.06
N GLN A 46 4.20 -3.05 2.75
CA GLN A 46 2.78 -2.69 2.73
C GLN A 46 2.37 -2.22 1.32
N PRO A 47 1.18 -2.62 0.82
CA PRO A 47 0.09 -3.33 1.51
C PRO A 47 0.17 -4.87 1.43
N TYR A 48 1.17 -5.39 0.71
CA TYR A 48 1.26 -6.81 0.34
C TYR A 48 1.64 -7.70 1.52
N ILE A 49 2.63 -7.27 2.30
CA ILE A 49 3.07 -7.93 3.52
C ILE A 49 3.07 -6.89 4.63
N SER A 50 2.33 -7.15 5.71
CA SER A 50 2.43 -6.31 6.90
C SER A 50 3.45 -6.90 7.89
N GLY A 51 4.01 -6.06 8.77
CA GLY A 51 4.86 -6.52 9.88
C GLY A 51 4.07 -7.00 11.12
N SER A 52 2.74 -7.06 11.05
CA SER A 52 1.85 -7.42 12.16
C SER A 52 1.27 -8.81 11.98
N VAL A 53 1.31 -9.62 13.05
CA VAL A 53 0.70 -10.96 13.09
C VAL A 53 -0.83 -10.91 12.92
N ARG A 54 -1.48 -9.78 13.24
CA ARG A 54 -2.95 -9.65 13.15
C ARG A 54 -3.47 -9.39 11.74
N GLU A 55 -2.62 -8.86 10.86
CA GLU A 55 -3.01 -8.46 9.50
C GLU A 55 -1.85 -8.84 8.59
N SER A 56 -1.80 -10.04 8.00
CA SER A 56 -0.58 -10.47 7.29
C SER A 56 -0.31 -9.70 5.98
N GLY A 57 -1.33 -9.05 5.41
CA GLY A 57 -1.25 -8.28 4.16
C GLY A 57 -1.75 -9.08 2.95
N THR A 58 -2.10 -8.40 1.87
CA THR A 58 -2.88 -9.01 0.78
C THR A 58 -2.13 -10.13 0.06
N ALA A 59 -0.81 -10.03 -0.10
CA ALA A 59 -0.01 -11.07 -0.73
C ALA A 59 0.23 -12.25 0.22
N ALA A 60 0.41 -11.99 1.52
CA ALA A 60 0.54 -13.05 2.52
C ALA A 60 -0.76 -13.87 2.64
N GLU A 61 -1.92 -13.20 2.65
CA GLU A 61 -3.24 -13.84 2.62
C GLU A 61 -3.40 -14.70 1.36
N LEU A 62 -3.04 -14.18 0.19
CA LEU A 62 -3.08 -14.92 -1.07
C LEU A 62 -2.21 -16.19 -0.99
N LEU A 63 -0.97 -16.09 -0.52
CA LEU A 63 -0.10 -17.27 -0.40
C LEU A 63 -0.67 -18.28 0.60
N GLY A 64 -1.23 -17.81 1.72
CA GLY A 64 -1.91 -18.66 2.70
C GLY A 64 -3.10 -19.41 2.09
N GLN A 65 -3.92 -18.74 1.27
CA GLN A 65 -5.06 -19.35 0.57
C GLN A 65 -4.64 -20.35 -0.52
N ILE A 66 -3.46 -20.16 -1.12
CA ILE A 66 -2.88 -21.14 -2.05
C ILE A 66 -2.49 -22.41 -1.30
N PHE A 67 -1.77 -22.28 -0.18
CA PHE A 67 -1.34 -23.44 0.63
C PHE A 67 -2.49 -24.14 1.37
N SER A 68 -3.57 -23.42 1.71
CA SER A 68 -4.71 -24.01 2.41
C SER A 68 -5.48 -25.05 1.60
N GLN A 69 -5.28 -25.10 0.27
CA GLN A 69 -5.86 -26.15 -0.59
C GLN A 69 -5.41 -27.57 -0.18
N GLU A 70 -4.32 -27.67 0.57
CA GLU A 70 -3.77 -28.93 1.06
C GLU A 70 -3.53 -28.90 2.57
N ASP A 71 -4.28 -28.07 3.30
CA ASP A 71 -4.19 -27.91 4.76
C ASP A 71 -2.78 -27.53 5.27
N ILE A 72 -2.00 -26.83 4.45
CA ILE A 72 -0.66 -26.33 4.81
C ILE A 72 -0.76 -24.91 5.35
N ASN A 73 -0.22 -24.69 6.55
CA ASN A 73 -0.06 -23.36 7.13
C ASN A 73 1.28 -22.74 6.72
N VAL A 74 1.29 -21.45 6.43
CA VAL A 74 2.54 -20.71 6.21
C VAL A 74 3.02 -20.15 7.54
N GLU A 75 4.25 -20.49 7.93
CA GLU A 75 4.92 -19.86 9.07
C GLU A 75 5.80 -18.72 8.57
N TRP A 76 5.41 -17.48 8.85
CA TRP A 76 6.14 -16.30 8.41
C TRP A 76 7.38 -16.06 9.27
N ARG A 77 8.55 -15.97 8.61
CA ARG A 77 9.82 -15.62 9.25
C ARG A 77 10.26 -14.24 8.77
N TYR A 78 10.07 -13.21 9.61
CA TYR A 78 10.38 -11.84 9.25
C TYR A 78 11.88 -11.56 9.27
N GLN A 79 12.45 -11.30 8.10
CA GLN A 79 13.86 -11.03 7.88
C GLN A 79 14.01 -10.11 6.66
N ASN A 80 14.89 -9.10 6.73
CA ASN A 80 15.18 -8.22 5.59
C ASN A 80 15.41 -9.04 4.30
N TYR A 81 14.80 -8.62 3.19
CA TYR A 81 14.79 -9.34 1.92
C TYR A 81 16.19 -9.72 1.41
N ASP A 82 17.21 -8.88 1.59
CA ASP A 82 18.58 -9.21 1.16
C ASP A 82 19.14 -10.38 1.97
N LEU A 83 19.00 -10.34 3.30
CA LEU A 83 19.48 -11.41 4.15
C LEU A 83 18.68 -12.70 3.94
N ALA A 84 17.36 -12.59 3.80
CA ALA A 84 16.49 -13.72 3.50
C ALA A 84 16.88 -14.37 2.16
N PHE A 85 17.15 -13.57 1.13
CA PHE A 85 17.61 -14.05 -0.17
C PHE A 85 18.92 -14.84 -0.04
N GLU A 86 19.91 -14.31 0.68
CA GLU A 86 21.19 -14.99 0.90
C GLU A 86 21.05 -16.30 1.69
N MET A 87 20.17 -16.32 2.69
CA MET A 87 19.85 -17.54 3.44
C MET A 87 19.22 -18.61 2.54
N ILE A 88 18.33 -18.22 1.62
CA ILE A 88 17.69 -19.13 0.66
C ILE A 88 18.71 -19.60 -0.38
N ALA A 89 19.52 -18.69 -0.94
CA ALA A 89 20.56 -19.03 -1.92
C ALA A 89 21.60 -20.02 -1.35
N SER A 90 21.91 -19.91 -0.05
CA SER A 90 22.82 -20.83 0.66
C SER A 90 22.14 -22.07 1.25
N GLY A 91 20.83 -22.27 1.04
CA GLY A 91 20.10 -23.43 1.55
C GLY A 91 19.79 -23.42 3.05
N LYS A 92 20.04 -22.30 3.74
CA LYS A 92 19.76 -22.11 5.18
C LYS A 92 18.28 -21.79 5.48
N ALA A 93 17.51 -21.42 4.45
CA ALA A 93 16.07 -21.19 4.55
C ALA A 93 15.33 -21.93 3.44
N GLN A 94 14.10 -22.37 3.74
CA GLN A 94 13.33 -23.25 2.85
C GLN A 94 12.66 -22.49 1.70
N GLY A 95 12.21 -21.26 1.94
CA GLY A 95 11.64 -20.43 0.90
C GLY A 95 11.49 -18.98 1.33
N GLY A 96 11.19 -18.12 0.36
CA GLY A 96 10.97 -16.71 0.59
C GLY A 96 9.92 -16.14 -0.34
N PHE A 97 9.21 -15.11 0.12
CA PHE A 97 8.13 -14.48 -0.63
C PHE A 97 7.85 -13.05 -0.14
N PRO A 98 7.42 -12.13 -1.02
CA PRO A 98 7.42 -12.21 -2.48
C PRO A 98 8.72 -11.64 -3.09
N TYR A 99 9.17 -12.21 -4.22
CA TYR A 99 10.38 -11.72 -4.92
C TYR A 99 10.12 -11.47 -6.41
N PHE A 100 10.70 -10.37 -6.91
CA PHE A 100 10.88 -10.12 -8.35
C PHE A 100 11.88 -11.11 -8.94
N LYS A 101 11.55 -11.65 -10.11
CA LYS A 101 12.42 -12.55 -10.86
C LYS A 101 13.34 -11.74 -11.79
N THR A 102 14.64 -11.82 -11.53
CA THR A 102 15.69 -11.27 -12.41
C THR A 102 16.60 -12.39 -12.88
N ALA A 103 17.30 -12.19 -14.01
CA ALA A 103 18.30 -13.13 -14.50
C ALA A 103 19.36 -13.47 -13.44
N GLU A 104 19.86 -12.46 -12.71
CA GLU A 104 20.83 -12.62 -11.62
C GLU A 104 20.28 -13.54 -10.52
N ARG A 105 19.08 -13.27 -10.00
CA ARG A 105 18.49 -14.07 -8.93
C ARG A 105 18.17 -15.49 -9.38
N ALA A 106 17.67 -15.67 -10.61
CA ALA A 106 17.35 -16.99 -11.16
C ALA A 106 18.58 -17.90 -11.33
N SER A 107 19.77 -17.31 -11.45
CA SER A 107 21.02 -18.08 -11.44
C SER A 107 21.34 -18.69 -10.06
N ARG A 108 20.79 -18.13 -8.97
CA ARG A 108 21.13 -18.50 -7.58
C ARG A 108 20.03 -19.29 -6.87
N VAL A 109 18.75 -19.02 -7.16
CA VAL A 109 17.60 -19.67 -6.51
C VAL A 109 16.60 -20.23 -7.53
N LEU A 110 15.69 -21.07 -7.06
CA LEU A 110 14.53 -21.53 -7.83
C LEU A 110 13.37 -20.54 -7.67
N PHE A 111 12.62 -20.32 -8.74
CA PHE A 111 11.41 -19.49 -8.74
C PHE A 111 10.18 -20.36 -9.02
N SER A 112 9.08 -20.09 -8.31
CA SER A 112 7.75 -20.61 -8.66
C SER A 112 7.23 -19.97 -9.96
N LYS A 113 6.10 -20.46 -10.45
CA LYS A 113 5.23 -19.71 -11.36
C LYS A 113 4.78 -18.39 -10.71
N PRO A 114 4.41 -17.37 -11.51
CA PRO A 114 3.86 -16.12 -11.00
C PRO A 114 2.69 -16.35 -10.04
N ILE A 115 2.71 -15.71 -8.88
CA ILE A 115 1.61 -15.78 -7.89
C ILE A 115 0.67 -14.59 -8.05
N PHE A 116 1.24 -13.39 -8.23
CA PHE A 116 0.49 -12.17 -8.53
C PHE A 116 1.36 -11.22 -9.35
N SER A 117 0.75 -10.15 -9.86
CA SER A 117 1.46 -9.10 -10.60
C SER A 117 1.37 -7.77 -9.86
N VAL A 118 2.36 -6.92 -10.10
CA VAL A 118 2.42 -5.56 -9.58
C VAL A 118 2.75 -4.59 -10.71
N THR A 119 2.36 -3.34 -10.52
CA THR A 119 2.73 -2.25 -11.43
C THR A 119 3.81 -1.42 -10.76
N ASN A 120 4.98 -1.33 -11.39
CA ASN A 120 6.06 -0.44 -10.98
C ASN A 120 6.03 0.84 -11.83
N ARG A 121 6.28 1.97 -11.18
CA ARG A 121 6.31 3.29 -11.81
C ARG A 121 7.51 4.08 -11.30
N ILE A 122 7.93 5.06 -12.09
CA ILE A 122 8.90 6.07 -11.65
C ILE A 122 8.13 7.32 -11.22
N TYR A 123 8.44 7.84 -10.05
CA TYR A 123 7.79 9.01 -9.46
C TYR A 123 8.74 10.20 -9.38
N TYR A 124 8.18 11.40 -9.50
CA TYR A 124 8.88 12.69 -9.34
C TYR A 124 8.05 13.64 -8.47
N ASN A 125 8.70 14.66 -7.89
CA ASN A 125 8.02 15.77 -7.23
C ASN A 125 7.67 16.85 -8.27
N ARG A 126 6.37 17.11 -8.47
CA ARG A 126 5.87 18.08 -9.45
C ARG A 126 6.29 19.53 -9.18
N GLN A 127 6.69 19.88 -7.96
CA GLN A 127 7.27 21.20 -7.67
C GLN A 127 8.57 21.44 -8.43
N HIS A 128 9.27 20.36 -8.79
CA HIS A 128 10.53 20.35 -9.52
C HIS A 128 10.38 19.76 -10.93
N GLU A 129 9.16 19.76 -11.50
CA GLU A 129 8.86 19.19 -12.83
C GLU A 129 9.58 19.93 -13.96
N LYS A 130 9.85 21.22 -13.79
CA LYS A 130 10.46 22.05 -14.83
C LYS A 130 11.87 21.56 -15.15
N GLY A 131 12.06 21.08 -16.38
CA GLY A 131 13.35 20.58 -16.87
C GLY A 131 13.50 19.06 -16.80
N LEU A 132 12.51 18.34 -16.25
CA LEU A 132 12.52 16.87 -16.26
C LEU A 132 12.12 16.33 -17.64
N PRO A 133 12.85 15.34 -18.20
CA PRO A 133 12.57 14.76 -19.51
C PRO A 133 11.52 13.65 -19.40
N LEU A 134 10.29 14.00 -19.01
CA LEU A 134 9.21 13.03 -18.74
C LEU A 134 8.79 12.21 -19.97
N THR A 135 9.14 12.65 -21.18
CA THR A 135 8.85 11.96 -22.45
C THR A 135 10.08 11.29 -23.07
N ASP A 136 11.30 11.65 -22.66
CA ASP A 136 12.55 11.10 -23.19
C ASP A 136 13.26 10.26 -22.14
N LEU A 137 13.03 8.96 -22.21
CA LEU A 137 13.52 8.00 -21.23
C LEU A 137 15.05 7.91 -21.21
N ALA A 138 15.72 8.17 -22.34
CA ALA A 138 17.17 8.09 -22.41
C ALA A 138 17.83 9.17 -21.56
N GLN A 139 17.21 10.36 -21.49
CA GLN A 139 17.71 11.49 -20.70
C GLN A 139 17.51 11.32 -19.19
N LEU A 140 16.57 10.47 -18.76
CA LEU A 140 16.35 10.21 -17.32
C LEU A 140 17.64 9.76 -16.64
N LYS A 141 18.52 9.01 -17.31
CA LYS A 141 19.79 8.51 -16.77
C LYS A 141 20.74 9.61 -16.26
N GLN A 142 20.53 10.87 -16.65
CA GLN A 142 21.33 12.01 -16.21
C GLN A 142 20.87 12.60 -14.87
N PHE A 143 19.70 12.18 -14.37
CA PHE A 143 19.08 12.71 -13.16
C PHE A 143 19.35 11.84 -11.94
N LYS A 144 19.12 12.40 -10.75
CA LYS A 144 19.37 11.72 -9.48
C LYS A 144 18.24 10.74 -9.20
N PHE A 145 18.54 9.45 -9.32
CA PHE A 145 17.63 8.39 -8.89
C PHE A 145 17.88 8.02 -7.43
N GLY A 146 16.80 7.72 -6.70
CA GLY A 146 16.85 6.96 -5.46
C GLY A 146 16.42 5.51 -5.68
N ARG A 147 16.83 4.61 -4.80
CA ARG A 147 16.30 3.24 -4.72
C ARG A 147 16.32 2.75 -3.28
N VAL A 148 15.47 1.80 -2.96
CA VAL A 148 15.50 1.10 -1.67
C VAL A 148 16.51 -0.05 -1.74
N ALA A 149 17.28 -0.24 -0.67
CA ALA A 149 18.24 -1.34 -0.57
C ALA A 149 17.55 -2.69 -0.78
N GLY A 150 18.15 -3.54 -1.61
CA GLY A 150 17.64 -4.89 -1.91
C GLY A 150 16.45 -4.99 -2.86
N TYR A 151 15.88 -3.85 -3.26
CA TYR A 151 14.73 -3.83 -4.16
C TYR A 151 15.16 -3.96 -5.61
N SER A 152 14.31 -4.62 -6.37
CA SER A 152 14.26 -4.62 -7.83
C SER A 152 12.90 -4.06 -8.22
N TYR A 153 12.83 -3.34 -9.33
CA TYR A 153 11.61 -2.72 -9.85
C TYR A 153 11.28 -3.22 -11.26
N GLY A 154 11.80 -4.41 -11.61
CA GLY A 154 11.76 -4.96 -12.95
C GLY A 154 12.96 -4.52 -13.79
N GLU A 155 13.41 -5.39 -14.69
CA GLU A 155 14.67 -5.20 -15.44
C GLU A 155 14.70 -3.87 -16.23
N THR A 156 13.56 -3.44 -16.77
CA THR A 156 13.42 -2.17 -17.49
C THR A 156 13.76 -0.98 -16.60
N ILE A 157 13.17 -0.89 -15.41
CA ILE A 157 13.40 0.23 -14.48
C ILE A 157 14.77 0.11 -13.82
N ASP A 158 15.20 -1.10 -13.46
CA ASP A 158 16.49 -1.37 -12.83
C ASP A 158 17.66 -0.92 -13.72
N SER A 159 17.49 -0.91 -15.05
CA SER A 159 18.49 -0.40 -16.00
C SER A 159 18.83 1.10 -15.83
N TYR A 160 17.99 1.87 -15.16
CA TYR A 160 18.23 3.29 -14.85
C TYR A 160 18.92 3.50 -13.49
N LEU A 161 19.05 2.46 -12.66
CA LEU A 161 19.40 2.61 -11.24
C LEU A 161 20.87 2.31 -10.93
N GLN A 162 21.74 2.28 -11.93
CA GLN A 162 23.17 1.94 -11.75
C GLN A 162 23.89 2.91 -10.80
N SER A 163 23.54 4.20 -10.84
CA SER A 163 24.10 5.26 -9.99
C SER A 163 23.10 5.78 -8.95
N ALA A 164 22.01 5.05 -8.69
CA ALA A 164 20.97 5.51 -7.79
C ALA A 164 21.47 5.57 -6.34
N GLN A 165 21.10 6.64 -5.62
CA GLN A 165 21.30 6.75 -4.19
C GLN A 165 20.47 5.68 -3.47
N ILE A 166 21.11 4.92 -2.57
CA ILE A 166 20.48 3.80 -1.87
C ILE A 166 19.94 4.28 -0.52
N PHE A 167 18.68 3.98 -0.26
CA PHE A 167 17.97 4.29 0.99
C PHE A 167 17.61 3.01 1.74
N ALA A 168 17.62 3.08 3.07
CA ALA A 168 17.34 1.93 3.93
C ALA A 168 15.85 1.54 3.99
N SER A 169 14.94 2.43 3.60
CA SER A 169 13.49 2.20 3.60
C SER A 169 12.78 3.02 2.54
N GLU A 170 11.57 2.60 2.19
CA GLU A 170 10.66 3.34 1.29
C GLU A 170 10.38 4.74 1.85
N LYS A 171 10.23 4.86 3.17
CA LYS A 171 10.00 6.15 3.85
C LYS A 171 11.13 7.13 3.58
N PHE A 172 12.38 6.75 3.84
CA PHE A 172 13.52 7.62 3.61
C PHE A 172 13.69 7.99 2.14
N ALA A 173 13.43 7.04 1.23
CA ALA A 173 13.49 7.31 -0.20
C ALA A 173 12.41 8.32 -0.65
N LEU A 174 11.19 8.22 -0.13
CA LEU A 174 10.10 9.15 -0.44
C LEU A 174 10.35 10.53 0.18
N GLU A 175 10.88 10.60 1.41
CA GLU A 175 11.30 11.87 2.02
C GLU A 175 12.38 12.57 1.18
N ALA A 176 13.38 11.83 0.70
CA ALA A 176 14.41 12.35 -0.20
C ALA A 176 13.82 12.89 -1.52
N LEU A 177 12.80 12.23 -2.09
CA LEU A 177 12.11 12.73 -3.27
C LEU A 177 11.35 14.03 -2.98
N LEU A 178 10.64 14.09 -1.86
CA LEU A 178 9.86 15.27 -1.46
C LEU A 178 10.77 16.47 -1.15
N ASN A 179 11.95 16.22 -0.57
CA ASN A 179 12.95 17.23 -0.24
C ASN A 179 13.89 17.59 -1.42
N HIS A 180 13.66 17.00 -2.60
CA HIS A 180 14.47 17.23 -3.80
C HIS A 180 15.96 16.85 -3.64
N GLU A 181 16.25 15.85 -2.80
CA GLU A 181 17.57 15.22 -2.73
C GLU A 181 17.81 14.30 -3.94
N ILE A 182 16.72 13.70 -4.44
CA ILE A 182 16.64 12.92 -5.67
C ILE A 182 15.53 13.50 -6.57
N ASP A 183 15.65 13.27 -7.88
CA ASP A 183 14.69 13.70 -8.88
C ASP A 183 13.64 12.61 -9.15
N PHE A 184 14.05 11.35 -9.10
CA PHE A 184 13.22 10.21 -9.45
C PHE A 184 13.30 9.07 -8.43
N LEU A 185 12.16 8.47 -8.14
CA LEU A 185 12.03 7.32 -7.25
C LEU A 185 11.16 6.24 -7.92
N PRO A 186 11.71 5.08 -8.29
CA PRO A 186 10.91 3.93 -8.66
C PRO A 186 10.22 3.31 -7.44
N MET A 187 8.97 2.91 -7.60
CA MET A 187 8.20 2.23 -6.55
C MET A 187 7.07 1.42 -7.17
N THR A 188 6.65 0.35 -6.50
CA THR A 188 5.38 -0.31 -6.80
C THR A 188 4.21 0.61 -6.49
N GLU A 189 3.24 0.68 -7.40
CA GLU A 189 2.14 1.64 -7.35
C GLU A 189 1.31 1.53 -6.08
N SER A 190 0.93 0.32 -5.67
CA SER A 190 0.18 0.11 -4.43
C SER A 190 1.00 0.51 -3.20
N VAL A 191 2.32 0.30 -3.20
CA VAL A 191 3.20 0.68 -2.08
C VAL A 191 3.27 2.20 -1.96
N MET A 192 3.52 2.89 -3.08
CA MET A 192 3.50 4.36 -3.13
C MET A 192 2.15 4.91 -2.69
N ASN A 193 1.05 4.39 -3.23
CA ASN A 193 -0.29 4.85 -2.89
C ASN A 193 -0.62 4.59 -1.41
N THR A 194 -0.23 3.45 -0.83
CA THR A 194 -0.37 3.19 0.61
C THR A 194 0.39 4.22 1.45
N MET A 195 1.61 4.58 1.08
CA MET A 195 2.40 5.59 1.79
C MET A 195 1.74 6.98 1.70
N LEU A 196 1.33 7.40 0.49
CA LEU A 196 0.67 8.69 0.26
C LEU A 196 -0.70 8.75 0.94
N ASN A 197 -1.43 7.64 1.01
CA ASN A 197 -2.74 7.57 1.67
C ASN A 197 -2.64 7.57 3.19
N ASN A 198 -1.50 7.22 3.79
CA ASN A 198 -1.40 7.01 5.23
C ASN A 198 -0.43 7.97 5.93
N GLN A 199 0.79 8.08 5.42
CA GLN A 199 1.90 8.80 6.07
C GLN A 199 2.18 10.16 5.44
N PHE A 200 1.93 10.31 4.13
CA PHE A 200 2.25 11.52 3.34
C PHE A 200 1.01 12.13 2.68
N LYS A 201 -0.12 12.15 3.39
CA LYS A 201 -1.42 12.60 2.88
C LYS A 201 -1.37 14.03 2.36
N ASP A 202 -0.72 14.92 3.09
CA ASP A 202 -0.68 16.35 2.78
C ASP A 202 0.24 16.64 1.57
N GLN A 203 1.24 15.80 1.35
CA GLN A 203 2.17 15.89 0.21
C GLN A 203 1.74 15.02 -0.97
N ALA A 204 0.63 14.28 -0.87
CA ALA A 204 0.23 13.29 -1.87
C ALA A 204 0.12 13.88 -3.28
N LEU A 205 -0.36 15.11 -3.40
CA LEU A 205 -0.50 15.81 -4.69
C LEU A 205 0.83 16.27 -5.30
N LEU A 206 1.91 16.30 -4.52
CA LEU A 206 3.25 16.65 -5.01
C LEU A 206 3.86 15.50 -5.82
N VAL A 207 3.54 14.26 -5.48
CA VAL A 207 4.13 13.09 -6.10
C VAL A 207 3.34 12.71 -7.35
N ARG A 208 3.98 12.73 -8.53
CA ARG A 208 3.40 12.31 -9.82
C ARG A 208 4.24 11.18 -10.43
N SER A 209 3.62 10.37 -11.29
CA SER A 209 4.34 9.32 -12.04
C SER A 209 4.76 9.81 -13.42
N VAL A 210 5.85 9.25 -13.93
CA VAL A 210 6.23 9.33 -15.35
C VAL A 210 5.33 8.39 -16.13
N ASP A 211 4.44 8.92 -16.97
CA ASP A 211 3.39 8.11 -17.63
C ASP A 211 3.95 7.16 -18.70
N SER A 212 5.11 7.47 -19.26
CA SER A 212 5.77 6.71 -20.32
C SER A 212 6.54 5.49 -19.82
N ILE A 213 6.77 5.35 -18.50
CA ILE A 213 7.46 4.19 -17.90
C ILE A 213 6.53 3.49 -16.93
N VAL A 214 6.09 2.29 -17.34
CA VAL A 214 5.31 1.38 -16.50
C VAL A 214 5.93 -0.01 -16.62
N GLY A 215 6.33 -0.58 -15.49
CA GLY A 215 6.74 -1.99 -15.38
C GLY A 215 5.56 -2.83 -14.92
N HIS A 216 5.24 -3.89 -15.66
CA HIS A 216 4.29 -4.92 -15.21
C HIS A 216 5.07 -6.17 -14.85
N ASP A 217 5.32 -6.32 -13.56
CA ASP A 217 6.21 -7.35 -13.05
C ASP A 217 5.42 -8.41 -12.27
N THR A 218 5.96 -9.63 -12.27
CA THR A 218 5.36 -10.75 -11.56
C THR A 218 6.13 -11.05 -10.28
N MET A 219 5.39 -11.45 -9.26
CA MET A 219 5.92 -11.79 -7.95
C MET A 219 5.84 -13.29 -7.74
N HIS A 220 6.92 -13.83 -7.15
CA HIS A 220 7.15 -15.26 -7.04
C HIS A 220 7.53 -15.66 -5.62
N LEU A 221 7.32 -16.94 -5.32
CA LEU A 221 8.01 -17.61 -4.23
C LEU A 221 9.37 -18.09 -4.75
N ILE A 222 10.39 -17.94 -3.91
CA ILE A 222 11.73 -18.48 -4.18
C ILE A 222 12.06 -19.63 -3.24
N ALA A 223 12.88 -20.55 -3.70
CA ALA A 223 13.34 -21.73 -2.96
C ALA A 223 14.82 -22.01 -3.25
N PRO A 224 15.55 -22.67 -2.34
CA PRO A 224 16.95 -23.04 -2.56
C PRO A 224 17.09 -24.04 -3.72
N LYS A 225 18.25 -24.07 -4.39
CA LYS A 225 18.57 -25.10 -5.41
C LYS A 225 18.96 -26.44 -4.75
N THR A 226 18.01 -27.02 -4.03
CA THR A 226 18.11 -28.32 -3.37
C THR A 226 16.90 -29.17 -3.72
N LYS A 227 16.97 -30.48 -3.48
CA LYS A 227 15.83 -31.40 -3.71
C LYS A 227 14.56 -30.96 -2.96
N GLN A 228 14.71 -30.42 -1.74
CA GLN A 228 13.58 -29.90 -0.98
C GLN A 228 13.01 -28.60 -1.58
N GLY A 229 13.88 -27.72 -2.09
CA GLY A 229 13.44 -26.52 -2.78
C GLY A 229 12.72 -26.81 -4.11
N GLU A 230 13.15 -27.84 -4.84
CA GLU A 230 12.43 -28.32 -6.04
C GLU A 230 11.03 -28.82 -5.68
N LEU A 231 10.91 -29.63 -4.62
CA LEU A 231 9.62 -30.11 -4.12
C LEU A 231 8.71 -28.95 -3.72
N LEU A 232 9.21 -27.96 -2.98
CA LEU A 232 8.45 -26.77 -2.59
C LEU A 232 7.98 -25.99 -3.83
N ARG A 233 8.87 -25.72 -4.77
CA ARG A 233 8.54 -25.02 -6.02
C ARG A 233 7.45 -25.76 -6.79
N ASP A 234 7.60 -27.06 -6.99
CA ASP A 234 6.67 -27.85 -7.80
C ASP A 234 5.31 -27.99 -7.13
N ARG A 235 5.28 -28.11 -5.80
CA ARG A 235 4.06 -28.06 -5.00
C ARG A 235 3.30 -26.76 -5.19
N VAL A 236 3.98 -25.62 -4.98
CA VAL A 236 3.40 -24.28 -5.17
C VAL A 236 2.91 -24.09 -6.60
N ASN A 237 3.67 -24.54 -7.59
CA ASN A 237 3.28 -24.47 -9.00
C ASN A 237 1.98 -25.24 -9.28
N SER A 238 1.82 -26.43 -8.69
CA SER A 238 0.60 -27.22 -8.80
C SER A 238 -0.60 -26.49 -8.18
N LEU A 239 -0.42 -25.94 -6.97
CA LEU A 239 -1.46 -25.20 -6.26
C LEU A 239 -1.91 -23.93 -7.00
N ILE A 240 -0.97 -23.16 -7.56
CA ILE A 240 -1.28 -21.98 -8.38
C ILE A 240 -2.18 -22.35 -9.56
N GLU A 241 -1.92 -23.47 -10.24
CA GLU A 241 -2.72 -23.89 -11.38
C GLU A 241 -4.17 -24.23 -11.01
N GLN A 242 -4.41 -24.71 -9.78
CA GLN A 242 -5.75 -25.00 -9.28
C GLN A 242 -6.56 -23.73 -9.03
N VAL A 243 -5.88 -22.63 -8.65
CA VAL A 243 -6.56 -21.40 -8.21
C VAL A 243 -6.53 -20.25 -9.22
N LYS A 244 -5.76 -20.37 -10.32
CA LYS A 244 -5.52 -19.28 -11.29
C LYS A 244 -6.77 -18.63 -11.89
N ASN A 245 -7.89 -19.36 -11.96
CA ASN A 245 -9.14 -18.88 -12.54
C ASN A 245 -10.09 -18.24 -11.50
N ILE A 246 -9.72 -18.25 -10.22
CA ILE A 246 -10.53 -17.71 -9.13
C ILE A 246 -10.31 -16.20 -9.05
N LYS A 247 -11.23 -15.42 -9.62
CA LYS A 247 -11.12 -13.94 -9.67
C LYS A 247 -10.99 -13.28 -8.29
N SER A 248 -11.61 -13.85 -7.25
CA SER A 248 -11.53 -13.29 -5.89
C SER A 248 -10.12 -13.36 -5.27
N LEU A 249 -9.22 -14.16 -5.83
CA LEU A 249 -7.81 -14.25 -5.42
C LEU A 249 -6.90 -13.25 -6.15
N SER A 250 -7.43 -12.49 -7.09
CA SER A 250 -6.66 -11.42 -7.75
C SER A 250 -6.45 -10.26 -6.79
N LEU A 251 -5.19 -9.83 -6.63
CA LEU A 251 -4.87 -8.67 -5.83
C LEU A 251 -5.37 -7.40 -6.52
N LYS A 252 -6.04 -6.54 -5.77
CA LYS A 252 -6.47 -5.22 -6.23
C LYS A 252 -5.35 -4.22 -6.01
N VAL A 253 -5.16 -3.33 -6.98
CA VAL A 253 -4.26 -2.18 -6.84
C VAL A 253 -4.82 -1.26 -5.76
N VAL A 254 -3.96 -0.79 -4.86
CA VAL A 254 -4.36 0.26 -3.90
C VAL A 254 -4.42 1.58 -4.65
N GLU A 255 -5.62 2.13 -4.76
CA GLU A 255 -5.87 3.42 -5.38
C GLU A 255 -5.45 4.58 -4.45
N ARG A 256 -5.07 5.72 -5.04
CA ARG A 256 -4.91 6.95 -4.26
C ARG A 256 -6.25 7.39 -3.69
N THR A 257 -6.34 7.49 -2.38
CA THR A 257 -7.47 8.12 -1.72
C THR A 257 -7.28 9.62 -1.80
N ARG A 258 -8.08 10.31 -2.62
CA ARG A 258 -8.27 11.75 -2.41
C ARG A 258 -9.16 11.91 -1.19
N PRO A 259 -8.72 12.60 -0.12
CA PRO A 259 -9.64 12.94 0.95
C PRO A 259 -10.81 13.69 0.33
N LYS A 260 -12.03 13.23 0.60
CA LYS A 260 -13.22 13.90 0.11
C LYS A 260 -13.36 15.22 0.86
N ASP A 261 -13.57 16.30 0.14
CA ASP A 261 -13.74 17.62 0.74
C ASP A 261 -15.03 17.64 1.56
N ILE A 262 -14.96 18.20 2.78
CA ILE A 262 -16.15 18.52 3.57
C ILE A 262 -16.36 20.01 3.41
N ALA A 263 -17.58 20.40 3.04
CA ALA A 263 -17.97 21.79 2.94
C ALA A 263 -19.06 22.13 3.96
N ARG A 264 -19.02 23.36 4.46
CA ARG A 264 -20.13 23.99 5.15
C ARG A 264 -20.96 24.77 4.13
N LEU A 265 -22.28 24.63 4.20
CA LEU A 265 -23.20 25.35 3.35
C LEU A 265 -23.36 26.79 3.84
N VAL A 266 -23.03 27.75 2.98
CA VAL A 266 -23.14 29.18 3.22
C VAL A 266 -24.06 29.84 2.20
N THR A 267 -24.72 30.94 2.58
CA THR A 267 -25.46 31.76 1.64
C THR A 267 -24.49 32.60 0.81
N ALA A 268 -24.95 33.05 -0.35
CA ALA A 268 -24.18 33.93 -1.22
C ALA A 268 -25.02 35.18 -1.55
N GLU A 269 -24.36 36.28 -1.88
CA GLU A 269 -25.05 37.53 -2.22
C GLU A 269 -25.99 37.32 -3.41
N GLY A 270 -27.25 37.75 -3.28
CA GLY A 270 -28.31 37.49 -4.26
C GLY A 270 -28.93 36.07 -4.20
N TYR A 271 -28.40 35.17 -3.37
CA TYR A 271 -28.89 33.79 -3.19
C TYR A 271 -29.01 33.44 -1.69
N PRO A 272 -30.04 34.00 -1.00
CA PRO A 272 -30.22 33.82 0.44
C PRO A 272 -30.73 32.43 0.83
N ALA A 273 -31.30 31.67 -0.11
CA ALA A 273 -31.76 30.30 0.12
C ALA A 273 -30.82 29.30 -0.56
N ILE A 274 -30.43 28.28 0.19
CA ILE A 274 -29.60 27.18 -0.32
C ILE A 274 -30.55 26.09 -0.76
N VAL A 275 -30.50 25.72 -2.05
CA VAL A 275 -31.36 24.69 -2.61
C VAL A 275 -30.49 23.58 -3.20
N GLY A 276 -30.74 22.36 -2.76
CA GLY A 276 -30.18 21.15 -3.35
C GLY A 276 -31.21 20.46 -4.23
N GLN A 277 -30.77 19.92 -5.37
CA GLN A 277 -31.63 19.22 -6.32
C GLN A 277 -31.23 17.75 -6.45
N THR A 278 -32.18 16.83 -6.63
CA THR A 278 -31.91 15.38 -6.62
C THR A 278 -31.35 14.83 -7.94
N SER A 279 -31.60 15.51 -9.06
CA SER A 279 -31.04 15.17 -10.37
C SER A 279 -30.66 16.43 -11.16
N LEU A 280 -29.93 16.27 -12.25
CA LEU A 280 -29.68 17.32 -13.24
C LEU A 280 -30.77 17.36 -14.35
N ASP A 281 -31.67 16.38 -14.36
CA ASP A 281 -32.74 16.25 -15.36
C ASP A 281 -34.01 17.03 -14.97
N GLU A 282 -34.96 17.14 -15.91
CA GLU A 282 -36.21 17.91 -15.75
C GLU A 282 -37.10 17.46 -14.59
N ASN A 283 -37.01 16.19 -14.16
CA ASN A 283 -37.81 15.62 -13.07
C ASN A 283 -37.19 15.80 -11.67
N SER A 284 -36.25 16.73 -11.51
CA SER A 284 -35.56 16.92 -10.24
C SER A 284 -36.48 17.43 -9.13
N GLN A 285 -36.33 16.85 -7.94
CA GLN A 285 -36.94 17.36 -6.71
C GLN A 285 -35.97 18.31 -6.02
N TYR A 286 -36.50 19.30 -5.31
CA TYR A 286 -35.71 20.35 -4.67
C TYR A 286 -35.92 20.33 -3.15
N TYR A 287 -34.83 20.50 -2.42
CA TYR A 287 -34.81 20.61 -0.97
C TYR A 287 -34.13 21.90 -0.56
N THR A 288 -34.77 22.66 0.33
CA THR A 288 -34.15 23.82 0.97
C THR A 288 -33.26 23.34 2.11
N LEU A 289 -31.99 23.76 2.08
CA LEU A 289 -30.98 23.37 3.04
C LEU A 289 -30.70 24.55 3.99
N PRO A 290 -30.68 24.34 5.32
CA PRO A 290 -30.27 25.38 6.26
C PRO A 290 -28.81 25.80 6.07
N GLN A 291 -28.50 27.07 6.35
CA GLN A 291 -27.11 27.52 6.47
C GLN A 291 -26.40 26.77 7.60
N GLY A 292 -25.13 26.43 7.41
CA GLY A 292 -24.35 25.66 8.37
C GLY A 292 -24.50 24.14 8.24
N THR A 293 -25.38 23.66 7.35
CA THR A 293 -25.37 22.25 6.95
C THR A 293 -23.99 21.85 6.44
N ARG A 294 -23.50 20.70 6.88
CA ARG A 294 -22.24 20.10 6.46
C ARG A 294 -22.54 19.09 5.38
N VAL A 295 -21.72 19.08 4.35
CA VAL A 295 -21.84 18.17 3.22
C VAL A 295 -20.47 17.57 2.88
N LEU A 296 -20.46 16.32 2.44
CA LEU A 296 -19.30 15.68 1.84
C LEU A 296 -19.42 15.84 0.34
N VAL A 297 -18.42 16.45 -0.30
CA VAL A 297 -18.39 16.60 -1.75
C VAL A 297 -18.06 15.25 -2.37
N LEU A 298 -19.02 14.71 -3.12
CA LEU A 298 -18.85 13.46 -3.87
C LEU A 298 -18.17 13.72 -5.20
N LYS A 299 -18.55 14.81 -5.87
CA LYS A 299 -17.97 15.23 -7.15
C LYS A 299 -18.09 16.74 -7.30
N TRP A 300 -16.96 17.41 -7.48
CA TRP A 300 -16.94 18.80 -7.88
C TRP A 300 -17.48 18.96 -9.31
N SER A 301 -18.20 20.06 -9.53
CA SER A 301 -18.64 20.45 -10.86
C SER A 301 -17.47 20.59 -11.84
N ASN A 302 -17.71 20.35 -13.12
CA ASN A 302 -16.67 20.47 -14.14
C ASN A 302 -16.08 21.89 -14.20
N LYS A 303 -16.86 22.92 -13.86
CA LYS A 303 -16.42 24.32 -13.83
C LYS A 303 -15.49 24.67 -12.67
N ILE A 304 -15.45 23.86 -11.61
CA ILE A 304 -14.49 24.01 -10.52
C ILE A 304 -13.18 23.30 -10.83
N VAL A 305 -13.24 22.11 -11.44
CA VAL A 305 -12.04 21.28 -11.65
C VAL A 305 -11.31 21.54 -12.96
N SER A 306 -11.98 22.12 -13.96
CA SER A 306 -11.40 22.37 -15.28
C SER A 306 -10.95 23.82 -15.43
N ALA A 307 -9.84 24.04 -16.15
CA ALA A 307 -9.38 25.39 -16.47
C ALA A 307 -10.43 26.17 -17.27
N SER A 308 -10.63 27.44 -16.93
CA SER A 308 -11.46 28.38 -17.68
C SER A 308 -10.57 29.27 -18.57
N GLN A 309 -11.05 29.61 -19.76
CA GLN A 309 -10.38 30.56 -20.66
C GLN A 309 -10.66 32.03 -20.28
N THR A 310 -11.56 32.27 -19.32
CA THR A 310 -11.95 33.61 -18.88
C THR A 310 -12.04 33.66 -17.36
N ASP A 311 -11.87 34.85 -16.78
CA ASP A 311 -12.10 35.17 -15.37
C ASP A 311 -13.59 35.32 -15.01
N ARG A 312 -14.52 35.09 -15.95
CA ARG A 312 -15.97 35.20 -15.71
C ARG A 312 -16.45 34.09 -14.77
N ILE A 313 -16.54 34.43 -13.49
CA ILE A 313 -16.84 33.48 -12.40
C ILE A 313 -18.30 33.04 -12.33
N TYR A 314 -19.25 33.77 -12.94
CA TYR A 314 -20.68 33.50 -12.73
C TYR A 314 -21.05 32.04 -13.00
N LYS A 315 -20.61 31.48 -14.14
CA LYS A 315 -20.86 30.06 -14.47
C LYS A 315 -20.22 29.11 -13.46
N SER A 316 -19.02 29.41 -12.97
CA SER A 316 -18.37 28.62 -11.93
C SER A 316 -19.08 28.71 -10.58
N MET A 317 -19.73 29.82 -10.27
CA MET A 317 -20.50 29.98 -9.03
C MET A 317 -21.82 29.19 -9.05
N ILE A 318 -22.54 29.22 -10.18
CA ILE A 318 -23.88 28.62 -10.28
C ILE A 318 -23.88 27.15 -10.72
N ASP A 319 -22.75 26.64 -11.22
CA ASP A 319 -22.65 25.22 -11.59
C ASP A 319 -22.78 24.32 -10.36
N LEU A 320 -23.17 23.07 -10.58
CA LEU A 320 -23.62 22.17 -9.52
C LEU A 320 -22.57 21.12 -9.20
N SER A 321 -22.19 21.03 -7.92
CA SER A 321 -21.41 19.92 -7.38
C SER A 321 -22.32 18.90 -6.71
N GLN A 322 -21.99 17.62 -6.84
CA GLN A 322 -22.69 16.52 -6.18
C GLN A 322 -22.14 16.34 -4.77
N VAL A 323 -23.03 16.28 -3.79
CA VAL A 323 -22.68 16.15 -2.38
C VAL A 323 -23.59 15.16 -1.67
N VAL A 324 -23.17 14.67 -0.51
CA VAL A 324 -24.05 13.99 0.45
C VAL A 324 -24.13 14.79 1.75
N VAL A 325 -25.34 14.98 2.25
CA VAL A 325 -25.61 15.77 3.46
C VAL A 325 -25.20 15.00 4.72
N LEU A 326 -24.46 15.64 5.62
CA LEU A 326 -23.87 15.01 6.81
C LEU A 326 -24.59 15.35 8.12
N ASN A 327 -25.41 16.41 8.16
CA ASN A 327 -26.18 16.79 9.34
C ASN A 327 -27.53 17.48 8.99
N GLY A 328 -28.41 17.56 9.98
CA GLY A 328 -29.72 18.22 9.85
C GLY A 328 -30.82 17.36 9.20
N PRO A 329 -31.90 17.96 8.70
CA PRO A 329 -33.11 17.25 8.28
C PRO A 329 -32.95 16.43 6.99
N HIS A 330 -31.85 16.62 6.27
CA HIS A 330 -31.60 16.01 4.96
C HIS A 330 -30.42 15.03 4.95
N VAL A 331 -29.93 14.61 6.13
CA VAL A 331 -28.80 13.66 6.27
C VAL A 331 -28.94 12.45 5.35
N GLY A 332 -27.82 12.08 4.74
CA GLY A 332 -27.71 10.93 3.85
C GLY A 332 -28.28 11.15 2.44
N LYS A 333 -28.98 12.27 2.18
CA LYS A 333 -29.41 12.61 0.82
C LYS A 333 -28.23 13.02 -0.03
N GLU A 334 -28.12 12.42 -1.21
CA GLU A 334 -27.28 12.93 -2.28
C GLU A 334 -28.02 14.03 -3.03
N LEU A 335 -27.39 15.19 -3.16
CA LEU A 335 -27.95 16.38 -3.78
C LEU A 335 -26.90 17.07 -4.66
N PHE A 336 -27.37 17.76 -5.68
CA PHE A 336 -26.60 18.70 -6.47
C PHE A 336 -26.81 20.11 -5.91
N ILE A 337 -25.72 20.78 -5.52
CA ILE A 337 -25.74 22.11 -4.90
C ILE A 337 -24.83 23.04 -5.69
N LYS A 338 -25.25 24.30 -5.85
CA LYS A 338 -24.44 25.33 -6.51
C LYS A 338 -23.13 25.56 -5.78
N ASN A 339 -22.04 25.68 -6.53
CA ASN A 339 -20.70 25.83 -5.96
C ASN A 339 -20.55 27.02 -5.02
N MET A 340 -21.27 28.11 -5.28
CA MET A 340 -21.24 29.32 -4.45
C MET A 340 -21.67 29.09 -2.99
N HIS A 341 -22.38 27.99 -2.72
CA HIS A 341 -22.80 27.64 -1.37
C HIS A 341 -21.79 26.75 -0.64
N LEU A 342 -20.73 26.27 -1.29
CA LEU A 342 -19.77 25.31 -0.73
C LEU A 342 -18.53 26.04 -0.20
N GLU A 343 -18.41 26.11 1.12
CA GLU A 343 -17.21 26.60 1.81
C GLU A 343 -16.43 25.40 2.37
N ILE A 344 -15.25 25.09 1.82
CA ILE A 344 -14.42 23.95 2.27
C ILE A 344 -13.96 24.19 3.72
N GLN A 345 -14.02 23.15 4.55
CA GLN A 345 -13.61 23.16 5.95
C GLN A 345 -12.16 22.73 6.16
#